data_AF-A0A3D0XZH0-F1
#
_entry.id   AF-A0A3D0XZH0-F1
#
_cell.length_a   1.000
_cell.length_b   1.000
_cell.length_c   1.000
_cell.angle_alpha   90.00
_cell.angle_beta   90.00
_cell.angle_gamma   90.00
#
_symmetry.space_group_name_H-M   'P 1'
#
loop_
_entity.id
_entity.type
_entity.pdbx_description
1 polymer ?
#
loop_
_entity_poly.entity_id
_entity_poly.type
_entity_poly.pdbx_seq_one_letter_code
_entity_poly.pdbx_strand_id
1 'polypeptide(L)' 'MMNLGMENETLEFKKSTSELDEGVISLSSMLNKHGEGTLYFGVKNDGTVIGQKDINESTLRDVSRKVAEGIKPQVIPEIS' A
#
# COMPACT_ATOMS: atom_id res chain seq x y z
N MET A 1 20.10 -2.47 -8.67
CA MET A 1 19.08 -2.45 -7.59
C MET A 1 18.10 -1.35 -7.95
N MET A 2 16.80 -1.64 -8.05
CA MET A 2 15.79 -0.61 -8.34
C MET A 2 15.47 0.18 -7.06
N ASN A 3 15.30 1.49 -7.17
CA ASN A 3 14.95 2.38 -6.08
C ASN A 3 13.81 3.32 -6.53
N LEU A 4 12.79 3.51 -5.67
CA LEU A 4 11.58 4.26 -5.97
C LEU A 4 11.58 5.71 -5.41
N GLY A 5 12.71 6.17 -4.86
CA GLY A 5 12.82 7.47 -4.21
C GLY A 5 12.41 7.43 -2.73
N MET A 6 11.82 8.53 -2.25
CA MET A 6 11.38 8.66 -0.86
C MET A 6 9.85 8.70 -0.79
N GLU A 7 9.31 8.27 0.35
CA GLU A 7 7.89 8.45 0.68
C GLU A 7 7.52 9.94 0.67
N ASN A 8 6.25 10.21 0.39
CA ASN A 8 5.68 11.56 0.41
C ASN A 8 4.20 11.50 0.81
N GLU A 9 3.51 12.64 0.74
CA GLU A 9 2.13 12.77 1.21
C GLU A 9 1.09 11.96 0.39
N THR A 10 1.51 11.37 -0.73
CA THR A 10 0.71 10.54 -1.65
C THR A 10 1.37 9.19 -1.98
N LEU A 11 2.52 8.87 -1.38
CA LEU A 11 3.32 7.67 -1.67
C LEU A 11 3.88 7.07 -0.38
N GLU A 12 3.50 5.83 -0.09
CA GLU A 12 3.93 5.07 1.09
C GLU A 12 4.62 3.76 0.69
N PHE A 13 5.65 3.36 1.43
CA PHE A 13 6.38 2.11 1.28
C PHE A 13 6.24 1.22 2.51
N LYS A 14 5.91 -0.05 2.28
CA LYS A 14 5.93 -1.11 3.29
C LYS A 14 6.84 -2.24 2.83
N LYS A 15 7.49 -2.90 3.77
CA LYS A 15 8.41 -4.01 3.45
C LYS A 15 7.65 -5.26 3.06
N SER A 16 6.44 -5.47 3.59
CA SER A 16 5.62 -6.65 3.29
C SER A 16 4.14 -6.42 3.53
N THR A 17 3.28 -7.26 2.95
CA THR A 17 1.84 -7.30 3.23
C THR A 17 1.50 -7.67 4.68
N SER A 18 2.46 -8.09 5.50
CA SER A 18 2.24 -8.19 6.95
C SER A 18 1.98 -6.84 7.62
N GLU A 19 2.32 -5.74 6.95
CA GLU A 19 2.08 -4.35 7.38
C GLU A 19 0.84 -3.75 6.69
N LEU A 20 -0.10 -4.59 6.24
CA LEU A 20 -1.28 -4.16 5.47
C LEU A 20 -2.21 -3.27 6.29
N ASP A 21 -2.40 -3.54 7.58
CA ASP A 21 -3.26 -2.72 8.43
C ASP A 21 -2.67 -1.31 8.61
N GLU A 22 -1.35 -1.20 8.82
CA GLU A 22 -0.64 0.09 8.83
C GLU A 22 -0.68 0.77 7.46
N GLY A 23 -0.57 0.02 6.37
CA GLY A 23 -0.69 0.52 5.01
C GLY A 23 -2.07 1.11 4.72
N VAL A 24 -3.15 0.48 5.21
CA VAL A 24 -4.52 1.00 5.08
C VAL A 24 -4.70 2.30 5.88
N ILE A 25 -4.06 2.44 7.04
CA ILE A 25 -4.05 3.69 7.81
C ILE A 25 -3.32 4.80 7.04
N SER A 26 -2.17 4.50 6.43
CA SER A 26 -1.46 5.45 5.56
C SER A 26 -2.32 5.87 4.37
N LEU A 27 -2.95 4.90 3.67
CA LEU A 27 -3.88 5.18 2.55
C LEU A 27 -5.03 6.11 2.96
N SER A 28 -5.67 5.83 4.10
CA SER A 28 -6.74 6.69 4.62
C SER A 28 -6.25 8.12 4.85
N SER A 29 -5.05 8.28 5.41
CA SER A 29 -4.44 9.60 5.64
C SER A 29 -4.14 10.35 4.34
N MET A 30 -3.57 9.67 3.34
CA MET A 30 -3.29 10.24 2.01
C MET A 30 -4.58 10.67 1.31
N LEU A 31 -5.60 9.80 1.30
CA LEU A 31 -6.91 10.08 0.71
C LEU A 31 -7.61 11.26 1.40
N ASN A 32 -7.55 11.36 2.72
CA ASN A 32 -8.18 12.47 3.46
C ASN A 32 -7.57 13.83 3.13
N LYS A 33 -6.28 13.88 2.79
CA LYS A 33 -5.56 15.12 2.51
C LYS A 33 -5.52 15.47 1.02
N HIS A 34 -5.28 14.49 0.16
CA HIS A 34 -5.01 14.69 -1.26
C HIS A 34 -6.06 14.09 -2.19
N GLY A 35 -6.95 13.22 -1.68
CA GLY A 35 -7.93 12.50 -2.49
C GLY A 35 -7.34 11.32 -3.27
N GLU A 36 -6.03 11.09 -3.18
CA GLU A 36 -5.31 10.00 -3.83
C GLU A 36 -4.16 9.49 -2.94
N GLY A 37 -3.68 8.28 -3.23
CA GLY A 37 -2.54 7.69 -2.53
C GLY A 37 -2.08 6.39 -3.16
N THR A 38 -0.77 6.15 -3.15
CA THR A 38 -0.12 4.94 -3.66
C THR A 38 0.60 4.24 -2.51
N LEU A 39 0.39 2.93 -2.38
CA LEU A 39 1.03 2.09 -1.38
C LEU A 39 1.80 0.96 -2.07
N TYR A 40 3.12 0.94 -1.91
CA TYR A 40 3.93 -0.19 -2.39
C TYR A 40 4.31 -1.13 -1.25
N PHE A 41 4.20 -2.42 -1.52
CA PHE A 41 4.74 -3.47 -0.65
C PHE A 41 5.99 -4.08 -1.26
N GLY A 42 6.92 -4.55 -0.43
CA GLY A 42 8.22 -5.06 -0.88
C GLY A 42 9.24 -3.95 -1.11
N VAL A 43 9.10 -2.82 -0.41
CA VAL A 43 9.97 -1.65 -0.53
C VAL A 43 10.41 -1.20 0.86
N LYS A 44 11.70 -0.94 1.05
CA LYS A 44 12.20 -0.35 2.30
C LYS A 44 11.89 1.15 2.34
N ASN A 45 11.94 1.73 3.54
CA ASN A 45 11.72 3.17 3.76
C ASN A 45 12.73 4.06 3.00
N ASP A 46 13.89 3.52 2.60
CA ASP A 46 14.88 4.22 1.74
C ASP A 46 14.60 4.10 0.24
N GLY A 47 13.42 3.56 -0.14
CA GLY A 47 13.00 3.34 -1.53
C GLY A 47 13.58 2.08 -2.17
N THR A 48 14.44 1.32 -1.49
CA THR A 48 15.05 0.11 -2.05
C THR A 48 14.01 -0.99 -2.24
N VAL A 49 13.83 -1.45 -3.48
CA VAL A 49 12.94 -2.56 -3.81
C VAL A 49 13.56 -3.89 -3.36
N ILE A 50 12.88 -4.59 -2.47
CA ILE A 50 13.25 -5.94 -1.99
C ILE A 50 12.33 -7.04 -2.54
N GLY A 51 11.20 -6.66 -3.12
CA GLY A 51 10.19 -7.57 -3.65
C GLY A 51 9.42 -8.29 -2.54
N GLN A 52 8.45 -9.11 -2.96
CA GLN A 52 7.72 -10.00 -2.08
C GLN A 52 7.69 -11.40 -2.68
N LYS A 53 7.70 -12.40 -1.80
CA LYS A 53 7.52 -13.80 -2.20
C LYS A 53 6.05 -14.17 -2.07
N ASP A 54 5.61 -15.13 -2.89
CA ASP A 54 4.32 -15.81 -2.74
C ASP A 54 3.07 -14.91 -2.84
N ILE A 55 3.14 -13.84 -3.64
CA ILE A 55 1.96 -13.03 -4.00
C ILE A 55 1.07 -13.85 -4.93
N ASN A 56 -0.12 -14.18 -4.44
CA ASN A 56 -1.10 -14.96 -5.18
C ASN A 56 -2.48 -14.27 -5.13
N GLU A 57 -3.48 -14.88 -5.74
CA GLU A 57 -4.84 -14.32 -5.81
C GLU A 57 -5.45 -14.08 -4.43
N SER A 58 -5.16 -14.92 -3.42
CA SER A 58 -5.66 -14.70 -2.07
C SER A 58 -5.05 -13.46 -1.43
N THR A 59 -3.75 -13.18 -1.68
CA THR A 59 -3.11 -11.95 -1.23
C THR A 59 -3.79 -10.72 -1.83
N LEU A 60 -4.07 -10.73 -3.13
CA LEU A 60 -4.74 -9.62 -3.82
C LEU A 60 -6.16 -9.40 -3.28
N ARG A 61 -6.91 -10.49 -3.04
CA ARG A 61 -8.26 -10.44 -2.45
C ARG A 61 -8.24 -9.89 -1.02
N ASP A 62 -7.25 -10.29 -0.21
CA ASP A 62 -7.12 -9.79 1.16
C ASP A 62 -6.78 -8.30 1.20
N VAL A 63 -5.89 -7.83 0.32
CA VAL A 63 -5.60 -6.38 0.17
C VAL A 63 -6.87 -5.63 -0.20
N SER A 64 -7.58 -6.07 -1.24
CA SER A 64 -8.83 -5.44 -1.69
C SER A 64 -9.87 -5.38 -0.57
N ARG A 65 -10.07 -6.50 0.15
CA ARG A 65 -11.01 -6.60 1.26
C ARG A 65 -10.64 -5.65 2.40
N LYS A 66 -9.37 -5.65 2.83
CA LYS A 66 -8.88 -4.79 3.94
C LYS A 66 -9.04 -3.31 3.62
N VAL A 67 -8.75 -2.90 2.39
CA VAL A 67 -8.99 -1.52 1.94
C VAL A 67 -10.48 -1.18 1.98
N ALA A 68 -11.35 -2.05 1.44
CA ALA A 68 -12.79 -1.82 1.40
C ALA A 68 -13.47 -1.84 2.79
N GLU A 69 -12.92 -2.62 3.73
CA GLU A 69 -13.35 -2.69 5.14
C GLU A 69 -12.85 -1.48 5.93
N GLY A 70 -11.58 -1.09 5.75
CA GLY A 70 -10.89 -0.09 6.57
C GLY A 70 -11.10 1.37 6.17
N ILE A 71 -11.56 1.65 4.95
CA ILE A 71 -11.73 3.03 4.45
C ILE A 71 -13.21 3.30 4.13
N LYS A 72 -13.73 4.43 4.63
CA LYS A 72 -15.12 4.90 4.40
C LYS A 72 -15.13 6.37 3.97
N PRO A 73 -15.92 6.76 2.94
CA PRO A 73 -16.73 5.90 2.06
C PRO A 73 -15.87 4.87 1.32
N GLN A 74 -16.49 3.78 0.85
CA GLN A 74 -15.74 2.70 0.21
C GLN A 74 -14.95 3.21 -0.99
N VAL A 75 -13.68 2.81 -1.06
CA VAL A 75 -12.79 3.07 -2.19
C VAL A 75 -12.48 1.76 -2.91
N ILE A 76 -12.38 1.82 -4.24
CA ILE A 76 -12.00 0.68 -5.08
C ILE A 76 -10.55 0.92 -5.49
N PRO A 77 -9.58 0.19 -4.89
CA PRO A 77 -8.17 0.35 -5.27
C PRO A 77 -7.89 -0.32 -6.61
N GLU A 78 -6.96 0.24 -7.37
CA GLU A 78 -6.24 -0.48 -8.43
C GLU A 78 -5.08 -1.25 -7.79
N ILE A 79 -4.96 -2.55 -8.11
CA ILE A 79 -3.94 -3.43 -7.52
C ILE A 79 -3.18 -4.13 -8.66
N SER A 80 -1.86 -3.96 -8.69
CA SER A 80 -0.97 -4.44 -9.77
C SER A 80 0.35 -5.00 -9.24
#